data_AF-Q6XUK6-F1
#
_entry.id   AF-Q6XUK6-F1
#
_cell.length_a   1.000
_cell.length_b   1.000
_cell.length_c   1.000
_cell.angle_alpha   90.00
_cell.angle_beta   90.00
_cell.angle_gamma   90.00
#
_symmetry.space_group_name_H-M   'P 1'
#
loop_
_entity.id
_entity.type
_entity.pdbx_description
1 polymer ?
#
loop_
_entity_poly.entity_id
_entity_poly.type
_entity_poly.pdbx_seq_one_letter_code
_entity_poly.pdbx_strand_id
1 'polypeptide(L)'
;MRTLVLPLKGEYFDAIKAGLKPEEFRAATPYWRRRLDGQSFDQIELTRGYPKRGDDARRLVLPWKGYRLTTIIHPHFGADPVEVFAIDVSR
;
A
#
# COMPACT_ATOMS: atom_id res chain seq x y z
N MET A 1 -15.43 4.55 -10.91
CA MET A 1 -14.02 4.75 -10.52
C MET A 1 -13.79 4.14 -9.14
N ARG A 2 -12.98 3.09 -9.05
CA ARG A 2 -12.73 2.32 -7.83
C ARG A 2 -11.34 2.65 -7.31
N THR A 3 -11.27 3.22 -6.11
CA THR A 3 -10.02 3.63 -5.46
C THR A 3 -9.68 2.69 -4.32
N LEU A 4 -8.45 2.16 -4.30
CA LEU A 4 -7.91 1.49 -3.12
C LEU A 4 -7.31 2.53 -2.17
N VAL A 5 -7.95 2.78 -1.03
CA VAL A 5 -7.41 3.72 -0.02
C VAL A 5 -6.60 2.98 1.04
N LEU A 6 -5.32 3.33 1.20
CA LEU A 6 -4.39 2.76 2.18
C LEU A 6 -3.80 3.83 3.10
N PRO A 7 -4.17 3.83 4.39
CA PRO A 7 -3.45 4.56 5.42
C PRO A 7 -2.10 3.91 5.70
N LEU A 8 -1.04 4.73 5.69
CA LEU A 8 0.34 4.32 5.89
C LEU A 8 0.93 4.97 7.14
N LYS A 9 1.94 4.31 7.72
CA LYS A 9 2.89 4.95 8.64
C LYS A 9 3.65 6.05 7.90
N GLY A 10 3.98 7.11 8.64
CA GLY A 10 4.62 8.31 8.07
C GLY A 10 5.89 7.99 7.27
N GLU A 11 6.77 7.16 7.83
CA GLU A 11 8.03 6.75 7.19
C GLU A 11 7.83 6.13 5.80
N TYR A 12 6.83 5.28 5.61
CA TYR A 12 6.56 4.62 4.34
C TYR A 12 5.90 5.55 3.34
N PHE A 13 4.95 6.36 3.80
CA PHE A 13 4.34 7.37 2.96
C PHE A 13 5.41 8.34 2.42
N ASP A 14 6.28 8.82 3.30
CA ASP A 14 7.31 9.79 2.95
C ASP A 14 8.35 9.15 1.98
N ALA A 15 8.72 7.88 2.19
CA ALA A 15 9.60 7.13 1.27
C ALA A 15 8.98 6.88 -0.11
N ILE A 16 7.68 6.50 -0.18
CA ILE A 16 6.97 6.30 -1.45
C ILE A 16 6.81 7.64 -2.18
N LYS A 17 6.42 8.70 -1.46
CA LYS A 17 6.30 10.05 -2.01
C LYS A 17 7.63 10.55 -2.59
N ALA A 18 8.76 10.20 -1.97
CA ALA A 18 10.10 10.50 -2.46
C ALA A 18 10.56 9.58 -3.62
N GLY A 19 9.79 8.54 -4.00
CA GLY A 19 10.17 7.58 -5.03
C GLY A 19 11.20 6.54 -4.59
N LEU A 20 11.54 6.49 -3.30
CA LEU A 20 12.56 5.59 -2.74
C LEU A 20 12.02 4.20 -2.40
N LYS A 21 10.69 4.06 -2.30
CA LYS A 21 10.00 2.81 -2.00
C LYS A 21 8.96 2.53 -3.09
N PRO A 22 9.24 1.61 -4.04
CA PRO A 22 8.34 1.32 -5.16
C PRO A 22 7.23 0.33 -4.82
N GLU A 23 7.29 -0.34 -3.67
CA GLU A 23 6.32 -1.36 -3.26
C GLU A 23 5.77 -1.08 -1.85
N GLU A 24 4.45 -1.19 -1.68
CA GLU A 24 3.78 -1.24 -0.38
C GLU A 24 3.38 -2.67 -0.05
N PHE A 25 3.71 -3.15 1.15
CA PHE A 25 3.47 -4.54 1.55
C PHE A 25 2.27 -4.65 2.48
N ARG A 26 1.34 -5.55 2.16
CA ARG A 26 0.23 -5.93 3.04
C ARG A 26 0.21 -7.42 3.24
N ALA A 27 0.32 -7.88 4.49
CA ALA A 27 0.20 -9.29 4.84
C ALA A 27 -1.06 -9.91 4.21
N ALA A 28 -0.92 -11.09 3.63
CA ALA A 28 -1.97 -11.80 2.90
C ALA A 28 -3.02 -12.44 3.83
N THR A 29 -3.48 -11.67 4.82
CA THR A 29 -4.52 -12.07 5.78
C THR A 29 -5.87 -12.21 5.09
N PRO A 30 -6.85 -12.93 5.68
CA PRO A 30 -8.19 -13.06 5.10
C PRO A 30 -8.86 -11.70 4.80
N TYR A 31 -8.57 -10.66 5.59
CA TYR A 31 -9.03 -9.31 5.32
C TYR A 31 -8.47 -8.74 4.02
N TRP A 32 -7.15 -8.81 3.82
CA TRP A 32 -6.50 -8.29 2.61
C TRP A 32 -6.80 -9.12 1.38
N ARG A 33 -6.90 -10.44 1.51
CA ARG A 33 -7.33 -11.33 0.42
C ARG A 33 -8.72 -10.95 -0.10
N ARG A 34 -9.71 -10.76 0.78
CA ARG A 34 -11.04 -10.29 0.34
C ARG A 34 -11.01 -8.93 -0.37
N ARG A 35 -10.03 -8.09 -0.07
CA ARG A 35 -9.94 -6.73 -0.60
C ARG A 35 -9.14 -6.62 -1.88
N LEU A 36 -8.16 -7.50 -2.10
CA LEU A 36 -7.21 -7.44 -3.22
C LEU A 36 -7.33 -8.61 -4.19
N ASP A 37 -7.66 -9.81 -3.70
CA ASP A 37 -7.62 -11.03 -4.51
C ASP A 37 -8.68 -10.99 -5.63
N GLY A 38 -8.21 -11.11 -6.87
CA GLY A 38 -9.03 -10.95 -8.08
C GLY A 38 -9.66 -9.55 -8.24
N GLN A 39 -9.25 -8.55 -7.45
CA GLN A 39 -9.78 -7.19 -7.52
C GLN A 39 -8.91 -6.31 -8.41
N SER A 40 -9.56 -5.50 -9.24
CA SER A 40 -8.91 -4.42 -9.98
C SER A 40 -9.45 -3.07 -9.51
N PHE A 41 -8.57 -2.07 -9.53
CA PHE A 41 -8.84 -0.69 -9.16
C PHE A 41 -8.37 0.22 -10.30
N ASP A 42 -8.92 1.43 -10.37
CA ASP A 42 -8.43 2.44 -11.31
C ASP A 42 -7.20 3.16 -10.74
N GLN A 43 -7.20 3.36 -9.41
CA GLN A 43 -6.15 4.08 -8.71
C GLN A 43 -5.99 3.61 -7.26
N ILE A 44 -4.86 3.98 -6.68
CA ILE A 44 -4.55 3.83 -5.27
C ILE A 44 -4.35 5.20 -4.63
N GLU A 45 -4.98 5.40 -3.47
CA GLU A 45 -4.79 6.59 -2.63
C GLU A 45 -4.06 6.18 -1.36
N LEU A 46 -2.82 6.65 -1.21
CA LEU A 46 -2.02 6.49 -0.01
C LEU A 46 -2.22 7.69 0.89
N THR A 47 -2.41 7.47 2.19
CA THR A 47 -2.56 8.57 3.16
C THR A 47 -1.52 8.50 4.27
N ARG A 48 -0.97 9.64 4.66
CA ARG A 48 -0.06 9.76 5.82
C ARG A 48 -0.87 9.76 7.11
N GLY A 49 -1.08 8.57 7.68
CA GLY A 49 -2.03 8.35 8.77
C GLY A 49 -3.46 8.60 8.30
N TYR A 50 -4.26 9.28 9.14
CA TYR A 50 -5.66 9.60 8.89
C TYR A 50 -5.84 11.12 8.69
N PRO A 51 -5.62 11.65 7.48
CA PRO A 51 -5.78 13.07 7.22
C PRO A 51 -7.21 13.55 7.34
N LYS A 52 -7.38 14.77 7.88
CA LYS A 52 -8.66 15.47 7.83
C LYS A 52 -9.05 15.73 6.37
N ARG A 53 -10.33 16.02 6.13
CA ARG A 53 -10.80 16.44 4.81
C ARG A 53 -10.06 17.72 4.38
N GLY A 54 -9.54 17.75 3.16
CA GLY A 54 -8.80 18.89 2.58
C GLY A 54 -7.30 18.92 2.87
N ASP A 55 -6.75 17.94 3.58
CA ASP A 55 -5.30 17.84 3.80
C ASP A 55 -4.64 17.02 2.68
N ASP A 56 -4.47 17.67 1.52
CA ASP A 56 -3.95 17.06 0.30
C ASP A 56 -2.44 16.78 0.38
N ALA A 57 -1.70 17.52 1.21
CA ALA A 57 -0.26 17.31 1.40
C ALA A 57 0.06 15.91 1.97
N ARG A 58 -0.89 15.32 2.71
CA ARG A 58 -0.83 13.98 3.31
C ARG A 58 -1.58 12.92 2.51
N ARG A 59 -1.91 13.20 1.25
CA ARG A 59 -2.51 12.26 0.30
C ARG A 59 -1.61 12.12 -0.91
N LEU A 60 -1.56 10.92 -1.46
CA LEU A 60 -0.85 10.63 -2.70
C LEU A 60 -1.71 9.68 -3.52
N VAL A 61 -2.13 10.13 -4.69
CA VAL A 61 -2.93 9.34 -5.63
C VAL A 61 -2.02 8.89 -6.76
N LEU A 62 -2.02 7.59 -7.04
CA LEU A 62 -1.24 6.96 -8.10
C LEU A 62 -2.14 6.05 -8.93
N PRO A 63 -1.83 5.82 -10.22
CA PRO A 63 -2.53 4.79 -11.00
C PRO A 63 -2.33 3.42 -10.35
N TRP A 64 -3.37 2.59 -10.40
CA TRP A 64 -3.25 1.21 -9.92
C TRP A 64 -2.42 0.39 -10.89
N LYS A 65 -1.26 -0.09 -10.44
CA LYS A 65 -0.33 -0.92 -11.24
C LYS A 65 -0.42 -2.42 -10.90
N GLY A 66 -1.31 -2.80 -9.99
CA GLY A 66 -1.48 -4.17 -9.55
C GLY A 66 -0.62 -4.53 -8.33
N TYR A 67 -0.54 -5.83 -8.08
CA TYR A 67 0.27 -6.42 -7.02
C TYR A 67 0.87 -7.74 -7.47
N ARG A 68 1.90 -8.20 -6.76
CA ARG A 68 2.37 -9.59 -6.78
C ARG A 68 2.28 -10.20 -5.38
N LEU A 69 2.03 -11.51 -5.31
CA LEU A 69 2.16 -12.25 -4.06
C LEU A 69 3.60 -12.71 -3.89
N THR A 70 4.16 -12.54 -2.70
CA THR A 70 5.53 -12.93 -2.40
C THR A 70 5.69 -13.16 -0.90
N THR A 71 6.73 -13.89 -0.50
CA THR A 71 7.06 -14.12 0.90
C THR A 71 8.29 -13.30 1.27
N ILE A 72 8.20 -12.50 2.33
CA ILE A 72 9.31 -11.67 2.82
C ILE A 72 9.51 -11.87 4.33
N ILE A 73 10.72 -11.58 4.81
CA ILE A 73 10.98 -11.32 6.22
C ILE A 73 11.08 -9.80 6.35
N HIS A 74 10.28 -9.19 7.23
CA HIS A 74 10.21 -7.74 7.32
C HIS A 74 9.95 -7.31 8.77
N PRO A 75 10.69 -6.31 9.31
CA PRO A 75 10.61 -5.93 10.73
C PRO A 75 9.20 -5.59 11.23
N HIS A 76 8.31 -5.08 10.37
CA HIS A 76 6.93 -4.77 10.77
C HIS A 76 6.03 -6.00 10.90
N PHE A 77 6.42 -7.13 10.32
CA PHE A 77 5.66 -8.39 10.40
C PHE A 77 6.28 -9.39 11.37
N GLY A 78 7.52 -9.17 11.80
CA GLY A 78 8.25 -10.04 12.73
C GLY A 78 9.47 -10.69 12.07
N ALA A 79 10.03 -11.69 12.76
CA ALA A 79 11.20 -12.43 12.29
C ALA A 79 10.83 -13.59 11.34
N ASP A 80 9.57 -14.01 11.35
CA ASP A 80 9.11 -15.13 10.53
C ASP A 80 8.79 -14.68 9.09
N PRO A 81 9.02 -15.55 8.09
CA PRO A 81 8.57 -15.29 6.73
C PRO A 81 7.05 -15.12 6.67
N VAL A 82 6.60 -14.07 6.00
CA VAL A 82 5.18 -13.76 5.80
C VAL A 82 4.86 -13.56 4.33
N GLU A 83 3.77 -14.17 3.89
CA GLU A 83 3.22 -13.91 2.57
C GLU A 83 2.52 -12.56 2.54
N VAL A 84 2.86 -11.74 1.55
CA VAL A 84 2.37 -10.36 1.39
C VAL A 84 1.89 -10.12 -0.03
N PHE A 85 0.93 -9.23 -0.15
CA PHE A 85 0.67 -8.46 -1.35
C PHE A 85 1.72 -7.35 -1.46
N ALA A 86 2.62 -7.46 -2.43
CA ALA A 86 3.54 -6.40 -2.82
C ALA A 86 2.85 -5.56 -3.90
N ILE A 87 2.28 -4.43 -3.46
CA ILE A 87 1.52 -3.51 -4.30
C ILE A 87 2.48 -2.53 -4.95
N ASP A 88 2.42 -2.40 -6.27
CA ASP A 88 3.25 -1.45 -7.01
C ASP A 88 2.73 -0.02 -6.80
N VAL A 89 3.58 0.80 -6.20
CA VAL A 89 3.39 2.23 -5.89
C VAL A 89 4.51 3.08 -6.48
N SER A 90 5.24 2.54 -7.47
CA SER A 90 6.23 3.30 -8.23
C SER A 90 5.59 4.51 -8.91
N ARG A 91 6.33 5.60 -9.05
CA ARG A 91 5.85 6.81 -9.74
C ARG A 91 6.07 6.70 -11.25
#